data_AF-A0A430S975-F1
#
_entry.id   AF-A0A430S975-F1
#
_cell.length_a   1.000
_cell.length_b   1.000
_cell.length_c   1.000
_cell.angle_alpha   90.00
_cell.angle_beta   90.00
_cell.angle_gamma   90.00
#
_symmetry.space_group_name_H-M   'P 1'
#
loop_
_entity.id
_entity.type
_entity.pdbx_description
1 polymer ?
#
loop_
_entity_poly.entity_id
_entity_poly.type
_entity_poly.pdbx_seq_one_letter_code
_entity_poly.pdbx_strand_id
1 'polypeptide(L)'
;MRPIALLPLLGLLSLAWAKGPLDKGVVIADAGNHRLVELAGEGRLVRVIPLPRPFRYTDDVFLAPGGSVAYITDPEVDAVGAVGYPVGRLLWLYGRPGHPGAGPGQLDNPDDLVPLPSGLLALADIRNCRILLFSREGKLQKVLGRTGGSCKELCVRVCV
;
A
#
# COMPACT_ATOMS: atom_id res chain seq x y z
N MET A 1 -48.57 54.91 12.87
CA MET A 1 -48.40 53.48 13.18
C MET A 1 -47.80 52.80 11.96
N ARG A 2 -46.55 52.32 12.03
CA ARG A 2 -45.86 51.63 10.92
C ARG A 2 -45.89 50.13 11.21
N PRO A 3 -46.22 49.25 10.25
CA PRO A 3 -46.17 47.82 10.49
C PRO A 3 -44.71 47.36 10.46
N ILE A 4 -44.33 46.59 11.47
CA ILE A 4 -43.05 45.87 11.53
C ILE A 4 -43.24 44.60 10.69
N ALA A 5 -42.54 44.51 9.55
CA ALA A 5 -42.45 43.28 8.79
C ALA A 5 -41.46 42.34 9.47
N LEU A 6 -41.94 41.21 10.00
CA LEU A 6 -41.07 40.09 10.36
C LEU A 6 -40.60 39.43 9.07
N LEU A 7 -39.34 39.66 8.68
CA LEU A 7 -38.66 38.76 7.77
C LEU A 7 -38.31 37.47 8.53
N PRO A 8 -38.62 36.27 8.00
CA PRO A 8 -38.05 35.06 8.55
C PRO A 8 -36.56 35.09 8.25
N LEU A 9 -35.73 35.07 9.30
CA LEU A 9 -34.34 34.66 9.18
C LEU A 9 -34.34 33.20 8.70
N LEU A 10 -34.36 33.00 7.39
CA LEU A 10 -33.84 31.79 6.78
C LEU A 10 -32.34 31.80 7.07
N GLY A 11 -31.99 31.24 8.23
CA GLY A 11 -30.63 30.90 8.55
C GLY A 11 -30.12 29.99 7.45
N LEU A 12 -29.32 30.56 6.55
CA LEU A 12 -28.36 29.81 5.76
C LEU A 12 -27.39 29.19 6.77
N LEU A 13 -27.80 28.06 7.34
CA LEU A 13 -26.87 27.08 7.85
C LEU A 13 -26.05 26.69 6.63
N SER A 14 -24.92 27.39 6.49
CA SER A 14 -23.79 26.88 5.76
C SER A 14 -23.61 25.44 6.23
N LEU A 15 -24.00 24.49 5.40
CA LEU A 15 -23.46 23.14 5.43
C LEU A 15 -21.98 23.32 5.11
N ALA A 16 -21.23 23.80 6.10
CA ALA A 16 -19.80 23.62 6.15
C ALA A 16 -19.65 22.10 6.18
N TRP A 17 -19.42 21.55 4.99
CA TRP A 17 -19.12 20.14 4.78
C TRP A 17 -18.08 19.79 5.82
N ALA A 18 -18.50 19.06 6.85
CA ALA A 18 -17.57 18.52 7.82
C ALA A 18 -16.53 17.78 6.98
N LYS A 19 -15.26 18.21 7.06
CA LYS A 19 -14.18 17.50 6.39
C LYS A 19 -14.33 16.03 6.75
N GLY A 20 -14.36 15.19 5.73
CA GLY A 20 -14.42 13.75 5.91
C GLY A 20 -13.33 13.27 6.87
N PRO A 21 -13.51 12.12 7.54
CA PRO A 21 -12.56 11.62 8.53
C PRO A 21 -11.14 11.38 7.96
N LEU A 22 -11.01 11.31 6.63
CA LEU A 22 -9.76 11.19 5.92
C LEU A 22 -9.60 12.47 5.09
N ASP A 23 -8.63 13.33 5.40
CA ASP A 23 -8.42 14.61 4.68
C ASP A 23 -8.32 14.43 3.14
N LYS A 24 -7.93 13.22 2.71
CA LYS A 24 -7.90 12.74 1.32
C LYS A 24 -8.37 11.28 1.29
N GLY A 25 -8.70 10.78 0.10
CA GLY A 25 -8.98 9.36 -0.09
C GLY A 25 -7.76 8.47 0.22
N VAL A 26 -8.01 7.21 0.52
CA VAL A 26 -7.01 6.20 0.89
C VAL A 26 -7.20 4.92 0.08
N VAL A 27 -6.10 4.22 -0.17
CA VAL A 27 -6.11 2.85 -0.72
C VAL A 27 -5.68 1.91 0.39
N ILE A 28 -6.49 0.89 0.64
CA ILE A 28 -6.33 -0.07 1.73
C ILE A 28 -6.03 -1.43 1.11
N ALA A 29 -4.98 -2.10 1.58
CA ALA A 29 -4.82 -3.53 1.39
C ALA A 29 -5.79 -4.24 2.33
N ASP A 30 -6.83 -4.86 1.78
CA ASP A 30 -7.89 -5.47 2.58
C ASP A 30 -7.47 -6.91 2.91
N ALA A 31 -6.68 -7.04 3.99
CA ALA A 31 -6.02 -8.27 4.39
C ALA A 31 -7.02 -9.44 4.54
N GLY A 32 -6.65 -10.59 3.97
CA GLY A 32 -7.50 -11.79 3.93
C GLY A 32 -8.66 -11.74 2.93
N ASN A 33 -8.92 -10.59 2.28
CA ASN A 33 -10.00 -10.42 1.30
C ASN A 33 -9.51 -10.32 -0.16
N HIS A 34 -8.21 -10.49 -0.40
CA HIS A 34 -7.59 -10.62 -1.72
C HIS A 34 -7.88 -9.42 -2.66
N ARG A 35 -7.93 -8.21 -2.11
CA ARG A 35 -8.35 -7.01 -2.83
C ARG A 35 -7.75 -5.75 -2.24
N LEU A 36 -7.70 -4.70 -3.07
CA LEU A 36 -7.55 -3.32 -2.59
C LEU A 36 -8.91 -2.65 -2.50
N VAL A 37 -9.04 -1.74 -1.54
CA VAL A 37 -10.23 -0.92 -1.34
C VAL A 37 -9.82 0.55 -1.40
N GLU A 38 -10.46 1.32 -2.27
CA GLU A 38 -10.30 2.78 -2.30
C GLU A 38 -11.48 3.43 -1.59
N LEU A 39 -11.19 4.27 -0.60
CA LEU A 39 -12.16 5.12 0.08
C LEU A 39 -11.92 6.58 -0.28
N ALA A 40 -13.00 7.34 -0.44
CA ALA A 40 -12.93 8.79 -0.57
C ALA A 40 -12.64 9.43 0.80
N GLY A 41 -12.34 10.74 0.81
CA GLY A 41 -12.01 11.45 2.05
C GLY A 41 -13.13 11.40 3.10
N GLU A 42 -14.39 11.38 2.65
CA GLU A 42 -15.58 11.19 3.47
C GLU A 42 -15.78 9.74 3.99
N GLY A 43 -14.88 8.81 3.66
CA GLY A 43 -14.97 7.39 4.04
C GLY A 43 -15.88 6.55 3.13
N ARG A 44 -16.47 7.13 2.09
CA ARG A 44 -17.31 6.41 1.13
C ARG A 44 -16.46 5.48 0.27
N LEU A 45 -16.89 4.23 0.10
CA LEU A 45 -16.30 3.29 -0.85
C LEU A 45 -16.33 3.86 -2.28
N VAL A 46 -15.15 3.98 -2.90
CA VAL A 46 -14.97 4.41 -4.29
C VAL A 46 -14.92 3.20 -5.20
N ARG A 47 -14.03 2.23 -4.90
CA ARG A 47 -13.90 1.00 -5.69
C ARG A 47 -13.29 -0.14 -4.89
N VAL A 48 -13.50 -1.34 -5.41
CA VAL A 48 -12.84 -2.58 -4.98
C VAL A 48 -12.03 -3.11 -6.17
N ILE A 49 -10.77 -3.42 -5.93
CA ILE A 49 -9.83 -3.88 -6.96
C ILE A 49 -9.39 -5.29 -6.59
N PRO A 50 -9.82 -6.33 -7.33
CA PRO A 50 -9.38 -7.69 -7.04
C PRO A 50 -7.88 -7.82 -7.31
N LEU A 51 -7.19 -8.55 -6.44
CA LEU A 51 -5.78 -8.89 -6.64
C LEU A 51 -5.65 -10.30 -7.24
N PRO A 52 -4.69 -10.51 -8.15
CA PRO A 52 -4.48 -11.79 -8.77
C PRO A 52 -3.78 -12.73 -7.79
N ARG A 53 -3.92 -14.04 -8.00
CA ARG A 53 -3.06 -15.03 -7.34
C ARG A 53 -1.59 -14.71 -7.65
N PRO A 54 -0.66 -14.95 -6.71
CA PRO A 54 -0.81 -15.71 -5.46
C PRO A 54 -1.32 -14.90 -4.27
N PHE A 55 -1.53 -13.59 -4.39
CA PHE A 55 -1.90 -12.73 -3.26
C PHE A 55 -3.21 -13.18 -2.59
N ARG A 56 -3.18 -13.24 -1.26
CA ARG A 56 -4.27 -13.70 -0.38
C ARG A 56 -4.39 -12.93 0.93
N TYR A 57 -3.28 -12.51 1.54
CA TYR A 57 -3.27 -11.81 2.82
C TYR A 57 -2.42 -10.54 2.68
N THR A 58 -2.76 -9.72 1.68
CA THR A 58 -1.99 -8.52 1.39
C THR A 58 -1.94 -7.61 2.61
N ASP A 59 -0.74 -7.27 3.05
CA ASP A 59 -0.48 -6.51 4.27
C ASP A 59 -0.44 -5.02 3.93
N ASP A 60 0.49 -4.62 3.06
CA ASP A 60 0.67 -3.23 2.66
C ASP A 60 0.44 -2.97 1.17
N VAL A 61 0.10 -1.72 0.87
CA VAL A 61 0.01 -1.19 -0.49
C VAL A 61 0.65 0.20 -0.60
N PHE A 62 1.58 0.34 -1.54
CA PHE A 62 2.19 1.63 -1.89
C PHE A 62 1.95 1.95 -3.36
N LEU A 63 1.47 3.16 -3.66
CA LEU A 63 1.30 3.61 -5.04
C LEU A 63 2.61 4.17 -5.59
N ALA A 64 2.91 3.82 -6.84
CA ALA A 64 3.96 4.49 -7.59
C ALA A 64 3.64 5.98 -7.78
N PRO A 65 4.66 6.85 -7.95
CA PRO A 65 4.44 8.23 -8.36
C PRO A 65 3.54 8.30 -9.61
N GLY A 66 2.48 9.11 -9.55
CA GLY A 66 1.47 9.21 -10.60
C GLY A 66 0.28 8.24 -10.46
N GLY A 67 0.35 7.27 -9.54
CA GLY A 67 -0.80 6.45 -9.14
C GLY A 67 -1.19 5.30 -10.08
N SER A 68 -0.46 5.06 -11.18
CA SER A 68 -0.83 4.01 -12.16
C SER A 68 -0.39 2.60 -11.80
N VAL A 69 0.38 2.42 -10.72
CA VAL A 69 0.90 1.12 -10.26
C VAL A 69 0.77 1.05 -8.74
N ALA A 70 0.36 -0.10 -8.23
CA ALA A 70 0.35 -0.42 -6.81
C ALA A 70 1.38 -1.51 -6.52
N TYR A 71 2.23 -1.29 -5.54
CA TYR A 71 3.18 -2.25 -4.98
C TYR A 71 2.54 -2.93 -3.79
N ILE A 72 2.59 -4.25 -3.77
CA ILE A 72 1.86 -5.11 -2.86
C ILE A 72 2.85 -6.00 -2.14
N THR A 73 2.65 -6.15 -0.84
CA THR A 73 3.35 -7.15 -0.03
C THR A 73 2.35 -8.14 0.55
N ASP A 74 2.75 -9.41 0.60
CA ASP A 74 1.94 -10.47 1.19
C ASP A 74 2.89 -11.44 1.92
N PRO A 75 3.07 -11.25 3.23
CA PRO A 75 3.98 -12.06 4.03
C PRO A 75 3.51 -13.52 4.12
N GLU A 76 2.20 -13.77 4.08
CA GLU A 76 1.65 -15.12 4.19
C GLU A 76 2.02 -15.99 2.97
N VAL A 77 2.31 -15.39 1.82
CA VAL A 77 2.80 -16.10 0.63
C VAL A 77 4.29 -15.89 0.40
N ASP A 78 5.04 -15.20 1.24
CA ASP A 78 6.46 -14.90 1.00
C ASP A 78 6.73 -14.24 -0.37
N ALA A 79 5.84 -13.32 -0.78
CA ALA A 79 5.96 -12.66 -2.07
C ALA A 79 5.56 -11.18 -2.02
N VAL A 80 6.15 -10.43 -2.94
CA VAL A 80 5.77 -9.05 -3.23
C VAL A 80 5.57 -8.88 -4.73
N GLY A 81 4.88 -7.83 -5.15
CA GLY A 81 4.71 -7.57 -6.57
C GLY A 81 4.20 -6.18 -6.89
N ALA A 82 4.05 -5.93 -8.18
CA ALA A 82 3.35 -4.77 -8.69
C ALA A 82 2.12 -5.19 -9.49
N VAL A 83 1.04 -4.44 -9.32
CA VAL A 83 -0.16 -4.53 -10.15
C VAL A 83 -0.44 -3.19 -10.81
N GLY A 84 -0.99 -3.23 -12.02
CA GLY A 84 -1.51 -2.03 -12.67
C GLY A 84 -2.71 -1.50 -11.88
N TYR A 85 -2.65 -0.24 -11.45
CA TYR A 85 -3.73 0.39 -10.70
C TYR A 85 -4.58 1.27 -11.63
N PRO A 86 -5.93 1.23 -11.53
CA PRO A 86 -6.76 0.53 -10.55
C PRO A 86 -7.29 -0.83 -11.04
N VAL A 87 -6.67 -1.44 -12.05
CA VAL A 87 -7.21 -2.66 -12.70
C VAL A 87 -6.88 -3.94 -11.94
N GLY A 88 -5.78 -3.97 -11.19
CA GLY A 88 -5.33 -5.15 -10.44
C GLY A 88 -4.60 -6.19 -11.30
N ARG A 89 -4.18 -5.86 -12.53
CA ARG A 89 -3.42 -6.80 -13.37
C ARG A 89 -1.99 -6.94 -12.85
N LEU A 90 -1.52 -8.17 -12.60
CA LEU A 90 -0.12 -8.46 -12.25
C LEU A 90 0.84 -7.93 -13.33
N LEU A 91 1.83 -7.15 -12.91
CA LEU A 91 2.92 -6.67 -13.75
C LEU A 91 4.18 -7.49 -13.51
N TRP A 92 4.52 -7.73 -12.25
CA TRP A 92 5.62 -8.60 -11.84
C TRP A 92 5.41 -9.11 -10.41
N LEU A 93 6.11 -10.19 -10.08
CA LEU A 93 6.12 -10.85 -8.78
C LEU A 93 7.56 -11.20 -8.43
N TYR A 94 7.93 -11.05 -7.15
CA TYR A 94 9.20 -11.53 -6.60
C TYR A 94 8.94 -12.33 -5.33
N GLY A 95 9.69 -13.42 -5.15
CA GLY A 95 9.47 -14.41 -4.10
C GLY A 95 9.08 -15.78 -4.67
N ARG A 96 9.02 -16.79 -3.80
CA ARG A 96 8.50 -18.12 -4.13
C ARG A 96 7.26 -18.36 -3.28
N PRO A 97 6.06 -18.21 -3.85
CA PRO A 97 4.82 -18.28 -3.10
C PRO A 97 4.72 -19.50 -2.17
N GLY A 98 4.68 -19.27 -0.85
CA GLY A 98 4.58 -20.32 0.18
C GLY A 98 5.86 -21.13 0.43
N HIS A 99 7.02 -20.65 -0.03
CA HIS A 99 8.31 -21.29 0.14
C HIS A 99 9.33 -20.30 0.72
N PRO A 100 9.27 -20.01 2.04
CA PRO A 100 10.13 -19.02 2.67
C PRO A 100 11.60 -19.41 2.57
N GLY A 101 12.48 -18.41 2.52
CA GLY A 101 13.92 -18.64 2.61
C GLY A 101 14.78 -17.45 2.20
N ALA A 102 16.09 -17.62 2.35
CA ALA A 102 17.10 -16.60 2.09
C ALA A 102 17.72 -16.67 0.68
N GLY A 103 17.44 -17.73 -0.08
CA GLY A 103 18.07 -17.99 -1.37
C GLY A 103 17.68 -17.00 -2.46
N PRO A 104 18.34 -17.06 -3.64
CA PRO A 104 17.98 -16.24 -4.78
C PRO A 104 16.50 -16.39 -5.17
N GLY A 105 15.77 -15.28 -5.19
CA GLY A 105 14.35 -15.24 -5.52
C GLY A 105 13.43 -15.73 -4.40
N GLN A 106 13.94 -15.98 -3.19
CA GLN A 106 13.14 -16.30 -2.01
C GLN A 106 13.09 -15.11 -1.07
N LEU A 107 12.00 -15.02 -0.30
CA LEU A 107 11.78 -14.08 0.79
C LEU A 107 11.37 -14.88 2.02
N ASP A 108 11.44 -14.28 3.21
CA ASP A 108 10.91 -14.85 4.44
C ASP A 108 10.23 -13.72 5.23
N ASN A 109 8.91 -13.73 5.18
CA ASN A 109 8.05 -12.71 5.79
C ASN A 109 8.38 -11.27 5.30
N PRO A 110 8.22 -10.96 4.01
CA PRO A 110 8.38 -9.59 3.50
C PRO A 110 7.35 -8.63 4.09
N ASP A 111 7.76 -7.41 4.43
CA ASP A 111 6.92 -6.41 5.11
C ASP A 111 6.56 -5.26 4.14
N ASP A 112 7.45 -4.28 4.00
CA ASP A 112 7.23 -3.07 3.21
C ASP A 112 7.91 -3.11 1.83
N LEU A 113 7.17 -2.82 0.75
CA LEU A 113 7.71 -2.57 -0.61
C LEU A 113 7.46 -1.11 -1.04
N VAL A 114 8.42 -0.24 -0.72
CA VAL A 114 8.22 1.20 -0.77
C VAL A 114 8.96 1.84 -1.94
N PRO A 115 8.31 2.71 -2.75
CA PRO A 115 8.99 3.50 -3.76
C PRO A 115 9.88 4.57 -3.13
N LEU A 116 11.13 4.63 -3.57
CA LEU A 116 12.13 5.61 -3.12
C LEU A 116 12.20 6.80 -4.09
N PRO A 117 12.65 7.99 -3.61
CA PRO A 117 12.92 9.15 -4.47
C PRO A 117 13.93 8.89 -5.59
N SER A 118 14.84 7.93 -5.40
CA SER A 118 15.81 7.49 -6.41
C SER A 118 15.16 6.80 -7.62
N GLY A 119 13.88 6.44 -7.53
CA GLY A 119 13.16 5.66 -8.54
C GLY A 119 13.22 4.15 -8.33
N LEU A 120 14.03 3.67 -7.36
CA LEU A 120 14.06 2.28 -6.92
C LEU A 120 12.89 1.97 -5.96
N LEU A 121 12.69 0.69 -5.67
CA LEU A 121 11.81 0.20 -4.62
C LEU A 121 12.67 -0.43 -3.52
N ALA A 122 12.36 -0.19 -2.26
CA ALA A 122 12.98 -0.86 -1.12
C ALA A 122 12.01 -1.89 -0.54
N LEU A 123 12.46 -3.14 -0.45
CA LEU A 123 11.77 -4.22 0.21
C LEU A 123 12.43 -4.56 1.54
N ALA A 124 11.66 -4.60 2.62
CA ALA A 124 12.07 -5.20 3.87
C ALA A 124 11.78 -6.71 3.87
N ASP A 125 12.83 -7.54 3.88
CA ASP A 125 12.72 -9.00 3.99
C ASP A 125 13.14 -9.41 5.41
N ILE A 126 12.20 -9.24 6.35
CA ILE A 126 12.55 -8.95 7.74
C ILE A 126 13.07 -10.17 8.51
N ARG A 127 12.64 -11.40 8.19
CA ARG A 127 13.23 -12.60 8.82
C ARG A 127 14.59 -12.98 8.23
N ASN A 128 14.91 -12.47 7.05
CA ASN A 128 16.23 -12.62 6.45
C ASN A 128 17.20 -11.48 6.80
N CYS A 129 16.77 -10.52 7.64
CA CYS A 129 17.54 -9.35 8.07
C CYS A 129 18.22 -8.60 6.91
N ARG A 130 17.51 -8.36 5.81
CA ARG A 130 18.05 -7.69 4.62
C ARG A 130 17.04 -6.73 3.98
N ILE A 131 17.56 -5.73 3.27
CA ILE A 131 16.79 -4.86 2.39
C ILE A 131 17.15 -5.18 0.95
N LEU A 132 16.15 -5.39 0.11
CA LEU A 132 16.32 -5.63 -1.31
C LEU A 132 15.88 -4.37 -2.08
N LEU A 133 16.76 -3.85 -2.93
CA LEU A 133 16.45 -2.72 -3.81
C LEU A 133 16.10 -3.22 -5.20
N PHE A 134 14.92 -2.87 -5.68
CA PHE A 134 14.42 -3.26 -7.00
C PHE A 134 14.31 -2.06 -7.95
N SER A 135 14.40 -2.31 -9.25
CA SER A 135 13.86 -1.39 -10.25
C SER A 135 12.33 -1.45 -10.27
N ARG A 136 11.67 -0.50 -10.94
CA ARG A 136 10.21 -0.48 -11.07
C ARG A 136 9.64 -1.67 -11.86
N GLU A 137 10.49 -2.30 -12.65
CA GLU A 137 10.20 -3.52 -13.43
C GLU A 137 10.41 -4.81 -12.62
N GLY A 138 10.68 -4.71 -11.30
CA GLY A 138 10.82 -5.87 -10.42
C GLY A 138 12.20 -6.55 -10.49
N LYS A 139 13.21 -5.89 -11.06
CA LYS A 139 14.57 -6.45 -11.14
C LYS A 139 15.38 -6.09 -9.90
N LEU A 140 15.88 -7.09 -9.18
CA LEU A 140 16.77 -6.89 -8.04
C LEU A 140 18.07 -6.19 -8.48
N GLN A 141 18.37 -5.05 -7.86
CA GLN A 141 19.55 -4.22 -8.14
C GLN A 141 20.61 -4.37 -7.05
N LYS A 142 20.19 -4.42 -5.78
CA LYS A 142 21.11 -4.44 -4.63
C LYS A 142 20.48 -5.12 -3.43
N VAL A 143 21.32 -5.74 -2.61
CA VAL A 143 20.95 -6.23 -1.28
C VAL A 143 21.79 -5.48 -0.25
N LEU A 144 21.13 -5.01 0.81
CA LEU A 144 21.76 -4.39 1.97
C LEU A 144 21.56 -5.30 3.19
N GLY A 145 22.59 -5.43 4.04
CA GLY A 145 22.58 -6.34 5.19
C GLY A 145 23.20 -7.71 4.90
N ARG A 146 23.15 -8.60 5.90
CA ARG A 146 23.66 -9.99 5.83
C ARG A 146 22.66 -10.93 6.46
N THR A 147 22.24 -11.94 5.71
CA THR A 147 21.35 -13.00 6.21
C THR A 147 22.10 -13.95 7.15
N GLY A 148 21.44 -14.40 8.22
CA GLY A 148 21.98 -15.39 9.17
C GLY A 148 22.62 -14.83 10.45
N GLY A 149 22.64 -13.50 10.64
CA GLY A 149 22.98 -12.86 11.92
C GLY A 149 21.73 -12.39 12.67
N SER A 150 21.82 -12.14 13.97
CA SER A 150 20.79 -11.39 14.71
C SER A 150 20.52 -10.07 13.97
N CYS A 151 19.25 -9.76 13.63
CA CYS A 151 18.89 -8.53 12.94
C CYS A 151 19.28 -7.31 13.79
N LYS A 152 20.48 -6.76 13.58
CA LYS A 152 21.02 -5.63 14.36
C LYS A 152 20.96 -4.30 13.60
N GLU A 153 20.69 -4.33 12.29
CA GLU A 153 20.92 -3.15 11.43
C GLU A 153 19.74 -2.77 10.51
N LEU A 154 18.68 -3.58 10.44
CA LEU A 154 17.63 -3.39 9.43
C LEU A 154 16.24 -3.62 10.02
N CYS A 155 15.69 -2.55 10.58
CA CYS A 155 14.25 -2.42 10.81
C CYS A 155 13.75 -1.33 9.86
N VAL A 156 13.18 -1.73 8.73
CA VAL A 156 12.40 -0.83 7.89
C VAL A 156 10.96 -1.25 8.12
N ARG A 157 10.36 -0.66 9.15
CA ARG A 157 8.91 -0.63 9.34
C ARG A 157 8.51 0.79 9.00
N VAL A 158 8.01 1.00 7.79
CA VAL A 158 7.43 2.27 7.37
C VAL A 158 6.04 2.32 7.97
N CYS A 159 5.97 2.69 9.24
CA CYS A 159 4.71 3.11 9.84
C CYS A 159 4.25 4.38 9.12
N VAL A 160 3.22 4.26 8.29
CA VAL A 160 2.53 5.39 7.63
C VAL A 160 1.51 6.02 8.58
#